data_AF-A0A822AR81-F1
#
_entry.id   AF-A0A822AR81-F1
#
_cell.length_a   1.000
_cell.length_b   1.000
_cell.length_c   1.000
_cell.angle_alpha   90.00
_cell.angle_beta   90.00
_cell.angle_gamma   90.00
#
_symmetry.space_group_name_H-M   'P 1'
#
loop_
_entity.id
_entity.type
_entity.pdbx_description
1 polymer ?
#
loop_
_entity_poly.entity_id
_entity_poly.type
_entity_poly.pdbx_seq_one_letter_code
_entity_poly.pdbx_strand_id
1 'polypeptide(L)'
;MRSFSSFNDIRFSAYRTAMKLRTLQKRLCLDLTSLSDIISVFEEHQTIDSPNKNIDKYIDITEILYYLQSIFEKTSNEYPQLVNVTLTVDLALNWLLNIYDL
;
A
#
# COMPACT_ATOMS: atom_id res chain seq x y z
N MET A 1 -1.91 20.59 -4.32
CA MET A 1 -1.22 19.37 -3.86
C MET A 1 0.28 19.67 -3.79
N ARG A 2 0.95 19.48 -2.64
CA ARG A 2 2.40 19.78 -2.53
C ARG A 2 3.18 18.70 -3.28
N SER A 3 3.92 19.10 -4.32
CA SER A 3 4.81 18.21 -5.08
C SER A 3 6.01 17.81 -4.23
N PHE A 4 6.62 16.64 -4.49
CA PHE A 4 7.83 16.22 -3.76
C PHE A 4 8.96 17.25 -3.80
N SER A 5 9.00 18.08 -4.84
CA SER A 5 9.97 19.17 -4.97
C SER A 5 9.86 20.20 -3.84
N SER A 6 8.68 20.39 -3.24
CA SER A 6 8.51 21.33 -2.11
C SER A 6 9.16 20.87 -0.81
N PHE A 7 9.64 19.62 -0.75
CA PHE A 7 10.36 19.10 0.42
C PHE A 7 11.88 19.14 0.25
N ASN A 8 12.39 19.57 -0.91
CA ASN A 8 13.83 19.57 -1.18
C ASN A 8 14.59 20.57 -0.30
N ASP A 9 13.92 21.63 0.18
CA ASP A 9 14.48 22.63 1.09
C ASP A 9 14.65 22.13 2.54
N ILE A 10 14.15 20.93 2.85
CA ILE A 10 14.35 20.32 4.17
C ILE A 10 15.82 19.89 4.30
N ARG A 11 16.52 20.56 5.23
CA ARG A 11 17.96 20.37 5.50
C ARG A 11 18.31 18.96 5.95
N PHE A 12 17.50 18.37 6.83
CA PHE A 12 17.73 17.02 7.32
C PHE A 12 17.18 15.97 6.36
N SER A 13 18.04 15.12 5.83
CA SER A 13 17.68 14.08 4.85
C SER A 13 16.61 13.13 5.37
N ALA A 14 16.69 12.70 6.63
CA ALA A 14 15.70 11.82 7.24
C ALA A 14 14.29 12.44 7.26
N TYR A 15 14.18 13.71 7.68
CA TYR A 15 12.90 14.44 7.69
C TYR A 15 12.38 14.70 6.28
N ARG A 16 13.27 14.97 5.32
CA ARG A 16 12.91 15.12 3.91
C ARG A 16 12.29 13.84 3.36
N THR A 17 12.93 12.70 3.60
CA THR A 17 12.43 11.38 3.19
C THR A 17 11.11 11.07 3.88
N ALA A 18 11.02 11.29 5.20
CA ALA A 18 9.79 11.06 5.96
C ALA A 18 8.61 11.91 5.43
N MET A 19 8.83 13.18 5.08
CA MET A 19 7.77 14.04 4.52
C MET A 19 7.32 13.59 3.12
N LYS A 20 8.26 13.13 2.29
CA LYS A 20 7.94 12.53 0.98
C LYS A 20 7.13 11.24 1.16
N LEU A 21 7.57 10.34 2.04
CA LEU A 21 6.85 9.10 2.36
C LEU A 21 5.47 9.37 2.95
N ARG A 22 5.32 10.33 3.87
CA ARG A 22 4.02 10.69 4.44
C ARG A 22 3.06 11.24 3.38
N THR A 23 3.56 12.02 2.44
CA THR A 23 2.75 12.53 1.33
C THR A 23 2.33 11.42 0.39
N LEU A 24 3.22 10.47 0.12
CA LEU A 24 2.93 9.28 -0.68
C LEU A 24 1.89 8.38 0.02
N GLN A 25 2.08 8.09 1.30
CA GLN A 25 1.17 7.27 2.12
C GLN A 25 -0.26 7.82 2.05
N LYS A 26 -0.42 9.14 2.21
CA LYS A 26 -1.71 9.84 2.10
C LYS A 26 -2.34 9.75 0.72
N ARG A 27 -1.52 9.80 -0.34
CA ARG A 27 -2.00 9.72 -1.73
C ARG A 27 -2.47 8.31 -2.09
N LEU A 28 -1.88 7.30 -1.45
CA LEU A 28 -2.24 5.89 -1.60
C LEU A 28 -3.31 5.43 -0.58
N CYS A 29 -3.86 6.34 0.24
CA CYS A 29 -4.81 6.03 1.32
C CYS A 29 -4.30 5.01 2.37
N LEU A 30 -3.00 4.68 2.35
CA LEU A 30 -2.37 3.74 3.30
C LEU A 30 -2.26 4.31 4.72
N ASP A 31 -2.58 5.60 4.92
CA ASP A 31 -2.68 6.20 6.24
C ASP A 31 -4.05 5.98 6.90
N LEU A 32 -5.04 5.53 6.14
CA LEU A 32 -6.39 5.19 6.61
C LEU A 32 -6.56 3.69 6.85
N THR A 33 -5.70 2.86 6.25
CA THR A 33 -5.75 1.41 6.39
C THR A 33 -5.22 0.95 7.74
N SER A 34 -6.01 0.16 8.47
CA SER A 34 -5.57 -0.45 9.73
C SER A 34 -4.64 -1.65 9.48
N LEU A 35 -3.63 -1.81 10.34
CA LEU A 35 -2.76 -2.97 10.31
C LEU A 35 -3.54 -4.27 10.55
N SER A 36 -4.57 -4.23 11.39
CA SER A 36 -5.44 -5.38 11.65
C SER A 36 -6.18 -5.84 10.40
N ASP A 37 -6.64 -4.90 9.57
CA ASP A 37 -7.33 -5.23 8.31
C ASP A 37 -6.38 -5.90 7.32
N ILE A 38 -5.16 -5.37 7.23
CA ILE A 38 -4.11 -5.94 6.38
C ILE A 38 -3.80 -7.38 6.80
N ILE A 39 -3.61 -7.62 8.11
CA ILE A 39 -3.36 -8.96 8.65
C ILE A 39 -4.52 -9.89 8.31
N SER A 40 -5.77 -9.45 8.52
CA SER A 40 -6.95 -10.27 8.22
C SER A 40 -7.04 -10.67 6.75
N VAL A 41 -6.72 -9.77 5.82
CA VAL A 41 -6.72 -10.08 4.38
C VAL A 41 -5.61 -11.08 4.04
N PHE A 42 -4.44 -10.94 4.63
CA PHE A 42 -3.35 -11.92 4.43
C PHE A 42 -3.71 -13.29 5.01
N GLU A 43 -4.34 -13.35 6.19
CA GLU A 43 -4.80 -14.61 6.79
C GLU A 43 -5.92 -15.25 5.95
N GLU A 44 -6.92 -14.48 5.51
CA GLU A 44 -8.00 -14.94 4.63
C GLU A 44 -7.48 -15.57 3.31
N HIS A 45 -6.32 -15.13 2.82
CA HIS A 45 -5.72 -15.69 1.60
C HIS A 45 -4.65 -16.76 1.86
N GLN A 46 -4.05 -16.81 3.04
CA GLN A 46 -3.06 -17.81 3.44
C GLN A 46 -3.67 -19.02 4.17
N THR A 47 -4.99 -19.05 4.35
CA THR A 47 -5.72 -20.07 5.14
C THR A 47 -6.03 -21.37 4.39
N ILE A 48 -5.57 -21.53 3.15
CA ILE A 48 -5.63 -22.83 2.45
C ILE A 48 -4.19 -23.33 2.23
N ASP A 49 -3.67 -24.00 3.25
CA ASP A 49 -2.53 -24.94 3.23
C ASP A 49 -1.16 -24.41 2.72
N SER A 50 -0.36 -23.81 3.62
CA SER A 50 0.99 -24.34 3.80
C SER A 50 1.68 -23.89 5.08
N PRO A 51 2.15 -24.81 5.95
CA PRO A 51 2.96 -24.51 7.12
C PRO A 51 4.40 -24.05 6.80
N ASN A 52 4.73 -23.85 5.51
CA ASN A 52 6.00 -23.28 5.07
C ASN A 52 5.78 -21.85 4.59
N LYS A 53 6.09 -20.93 5.50
CA LYS A 53 6.27 -19.49 5.29
C LYS A 53 7.41 -19.27 4.29
N ASN A 54 7.16 -19.50 3.00
CA ASN A 54 8.09 -19.20 1.93
C ASN A 54 8.10 -17.68 1.72
N ILE A 55 8.86 -16.96 2.55
CA ILE A 55 9.19 -15.53 2.34
C ILE A 55 9.87 -15.34 0.97
N ASP A 56 10.43 -16.42 0.43
CA ASP A 56 11.12 -16.47 -0.87
C ASP A 56 10.18 -16.81 -2.06
N LYS A 57 8.86 -16.91 -1.85
CA LYS A 57 7.92 -17.15 -2.96
C LYS A 57 7.62 -15.82 -3.66
N TYR A 58 7.89 -15.78 -4.96
CA TYR A 58 7.44 -14.70 -5.83
C TYR A 58 5.91 -14.61 -5.82
N ILE A 59 5.39 -13.40 -5.65
CA ILE A 59 3.96 -13.08 -5.71
C ILE A 59 3.67 -12.59 -7.13
N ASP A 60 2.68 -13.16 -7.80
CA ASP A 60 2.28 -12.71 -9.13
C ASP A 60 1.51 -11.38 -9.07
N ILE A 61 1.55 -10.60 -10.16
CA ILE A 61 0.83 -9.33 -10.26
C ILE A 61 -0.67 -9.52 -9.99
N THR A 62 -1.25 -10.64 -10.43
CA THR A 62 -2.66 -10.98 -10.18
C THR A 62 -2.96 -11.17 -8.70
N GLU A 63 -2.05 -11.80 -7.96
CA GLU A 63 -2.15 -11.97 -6.50
C GLU A 63 -2.03 -10.60 -5.80
N ILE A 64 -1.06 -9.76 -6.21
CA ILE A 64 -0.89 -8.40 -5.66
C ILE A 64 -2.16 -7.56 -5.86
N LEU A 65 -2.74 -7.58 -7.07
CA LEU A 65 -3.98 -6.87 -7.36
C LEU A 65 -5.11 -7.29 -6.43
N TYR A 66 -5.24 -8.60 -6.20
CA TYR A 66 -6.26 -9.15 -5.33
C TYR A 66 -6.08 -8.73 -3.87
N TYR A 67 -4.86 -8.82 -3.33
CA TYR A 67 -4.55 -8.34 -1.97
C TYR A 67 -4.88 -6.85 -1.80
N LEU A 68 -4.42 -6.01 -2.75
CA LEU A 68 -4.67 -4.58 -2.71
C LEU A 68 -6.17 -4.27 -2.80
N GLN A 69 -6.91 -4.97 -3.66
CA GLN A 69 -8.34 -4.80 -3.79
C GLN A 69 -9.06 -5.13 -2.48
N SER A 70 -8.80 -6.30 -1.89
CA SER A 70 -9.40 -6.70 -0.61
C SER A 70 -9.09 -5.71 0.53
N ILE A 71 -7.85 -5.20 0.60
CA ILE A 71 -7.44 -4.20 1.61
C ILE A 71 -8.18 -2.87 1.43
N PHE A 72 -8.25 -2.36 0.19
CA PHE A 72 -8.87 -1.08 -0.07
C PHE A 72 -10.39 -1.13 -0.07
N GLU A 73 -11.01 -2.29 -0.33
CA GLU A 73 -12.44 -2.51 -0.10
C GLU A 73 -12.77 -2.41 1.39
N LYS A 74 -12.01 -3.06 2.27
CA LYS A 74 -12.15 -2.91 3.74
C LYS A 74 -11.97 -1.45 4.17
N THR A 75 -10.93 -0.78 3.68
CA THR A 75 -10.68 0.64 3.99
C THR A 75 -11.80 1.56 3.45
N SER A 76 -12.35 1.27 2.28
CA SER A 76 -13.46 2.03 1.68
C SER A 76 -14.77 1.83 2.42
N ASN A 77 -14.98 0.70 3.08
CA ASN A 77 -16.16 0.49 3.92
C ASN A 77 -16.14 1.40 5.15
N GLU A 78 -14.95 1.67 5.71
CA GLU A 78 -14.79 2.62 6.82
C GLU A 78 -14.82 4.08 6.35
N TYR A 79 -14.20 4.38 5.19
CA TYR A 79 -14.04 5.74 4.68
C TYR A 79 -14.51 5.89 3.21
N PRO A 80 -15.82 5.72 2.93
CA PRO A 80 -16.35 5.59 1.56
C PRO A 80 -16.21 6.84 0.70
N GLN A 81 -16.06 8.02 1.30
CA GLN A 81 -15.89 9.28 0.56
C GLN A 81 -14.41 9.65 0.33
N LEU A 82 -13.48 8.94 0.98
CA LEU A 82 -12.04 9.26 0.94
C LEU A 82 -11.24 8.28 0.07
N VAL A 83 -11.77 7.07 -0.14
CA VAL A 83 -11.07 6.00 -0.86
C VAL A 83 -11.81 5.66 -2.15
N ASN A 84 -11.14 5.81 -3.28
CA ASN A 84 -11.59 5.25 -4.55
C ASN A 84 -10.81 3.95 -4.77
N VAL A 85 -11.46 2.81 -4.54
CA VAL A 85 -10.80 1.50 -4.57
C VAL A 85 -10.02 1.27 -5.87
N THR A 86 -10.65 1.46 -7.03
CA THR A 86 -10.02 1.22 -8.33
C THR A 86 -8.75 2.07 -8.51
N LEU A 87 -8.85 3.38 -8.28
CA LEU A 87 -7.71 4.28 -8.45
C LEU A 87 -6.60 3.99 -7.43
N THR A 88 -6.97 3.72 -6.19
CA THR A 88 -6.00 3.49 -5.11
C THR A 88 -5.23 2.18 -5.33
N VAL A 89 -5.90 1.12 -5.80
CA VAL A 89 -5.27 -0.14 -6.20
C VAL A 89 -4.25 0.10 -7.31
N ASP A 90 -4.62 0.81 -8.38
CA ASP A 90 -3.72 1.10 -9.50
C ASP A 90 -2.47 1.90 -9.07
N LEU A 91 -2.67 2.92 -8.24
CA LEU A 91 -1.56 3.73 -7.73
C LEU A 91 -0.64 2.95 -6.79
N ALA A 92 -1.20 2.09 -5.94
CA ALA A 92 -0.44 1.27 -5.01
C ALA A 92 0.35 0.18 -5.74
N LEU A 93 -0.26 -0.47 -6.74
CA LEU A 93 0.43 -1.42 -7.61
C LEU A 93 1.59 -0.74 -8.33
N ASN A 94 1.34 0.41 -8.96
CA ASN A 94 2.39 1.17 -9.65
C ASN A 94 3.55 1.52 -8.70
N TRP A 95 3.25 1.91 -7.47
CA TRP A 95 4.28 2.19 -6.47
C TRP A 95 5.10 0.95 -6.10
N LEU A 96 4.45 -0.20 -5.88
CA LEU A 96 5.13 -1.46 -5.56
C LEU A 96 6.04 -1.93 -6.70
N LEU A 97 5.56 -1.89 -7.94
CA LEU A 97 6.35 -2.27 -9.11
C LEU A 97 7.59 -1.36 -9.27
N ASN A 98 7.42 -0.05 -9.08
CA ASN A 98 8.56 0.89 -9.14
C ASN A 98 9.61 0.67 -8.04
N ILE A 99 9.31 -0.07 -6.96
CA ILE A 99 10.27 -0.37 -5.88
C ILE A 99 10.88 -1.75 -6.05
N TYR A 100 10.06 -2.76 -6.36
CA TYR A 100 10.42 -4.16 -6.23
C TYR A 100 10.59 -4.91 -7.56
N ASP A 101 10.12 -4.34 -8.68
CA ASP A 101 10.19 -4.94 -10.03
C ASP A 101 11.28 -4.29 -10.91
N LEU A 102 12.30 -3.67 -10.27
CA LEU A 102 13.47 -3.07 -10.91
C LEU A 102 14.68 -4.00 -10.91
#